data_AF-A0A2S5K7W4-F1
#
_entry.id   AF-A0A2S5K7W4-F1
#
_cell.length_a   1.000
_cell.length_b   1.000
_cell.length_c   1.000
_cell.angle_alpha   90.00
_cell.angle_beta   90.00
_cell.angle_gamma   90.00
#
_symmetry.space_group_name_H-M   'P 1'
#
loop_
_entity.id
_entity.type
_entity.pdbx_description
1 polymer ?
#
loop_
_entity_poly.entity_id
_entity_poly.type
_entity_poly.pdbx_seq_one_letter_code
_entity_poly.pdbx_strand_id
1 'polypeptide(L)'
;MKALINDVISIFTPQDIQPVLVRADLTPQQIASLRPTSVTSVSWATSMEDLTDAVVKKTLAAGAAGYHISDVESHEPAHDGHPVLAAKATLYHTGDEIALNG
;
A
#
# COMPACT_ATOMS: atom_id res chain seq x y z
N MET A 1 24.66 33.59 10.21
CA MET A 1 23.82 33.02 9.12
C MET A 1 24.16 31.55 8.95
N LYS A 2 23.57 30.65 9.76
CA LYS A 2 23.81 29.19 9.74
C LYS A 2 22.48 28.45 10.05
N ALA A 3 21.45 28.69 9.26
CA ALA A 3 20.13 28.10 9.51
C ALA A 3 19.40 27.67 8.23
N LEU A 4 20.13 27.45 7.12
CA LEU A 4 19.53 27.08 5.83
C LEU A 4 19.82 25.64 5.40
N ILE A 5 20.69 24.90 6.10
CA ILE A 5 21.14 23.58 5.65
C ILE A 5 20.26 22.44 6.22
N ASN A 6 19.46 22.69 7.25
CA ASN A 6 18.58 21.67 7.84
C ASN A 6 17.21 21.52 7.17
N ASP A 7 16.83 22.44 6.27
CA ASP A 7 15.46 22.47 5.72
C ASP A 7 15.27 21.51 4.53
N VAL A 8 16.36 21.09 3.88
CA VAL A 8 16.29 20.26 2.65
C VAL A 8 16.22 18.76 2.95
N ILE A 9 16.47 18.33 4.20
CA ILE A 9 16.42 16.90 4.58
C ILE A 9 15.02 16.48 5.09
N SER A 10 14.07 17.41 5.28
CA SER A 10 12.71 17.05 5.71
C SER A 10 11.75 16.68 4.55
N ILE A 11 12.13 16.89 3.29
CA ILE A 11 11.27 16.56 2.13
C ILE A 11 11.27 15.05 1.83
N PHE A 12 12.27 14.32 2.34
CA PHE A 12 12.34 12.86 2.30
C PHE A 12 11.90 12.22 3.62
N THR A 13 11.15 12.94 4.46
CA THR A 13 10.47 12.27 5.57
C THR A 13 9.41 11.40 4.91
N PRO A 14 9.51 10.05 4.94
CA PRO A 14 8.38 9.23 4.54
C PRO A 14 7.22 9.70 5.42
N GLN A 15 6.15 10.20 4.81
CA GLN A 15 4.93 10.44 5.56
C GLN A 15 4.66 9.15 6.33
N ASP A 16 4.33 9.28 7.61
CA ASP A 16 3.94 8.17 8.49
C ASP A 16 2.60 7.61 7.97
N ILE A 17 2.69 6.96 6.83
CA ILE A 17 1.61 6.28 6.16
C ILE A 17 1.51 4.98 6.91
N GLN A 18 0.55 4.91 7.82
CA GLN A 18 0.27 3.67 8.55
C GLN A 18 -0.44 2.71 7.58
N PRO A 19 0.22 1.62 7.15
CA PRO A 19 -0.41 0.65 6.30
C PRO A 19 -1.45 -0.13 7.09
N VAL A 20 -2.50 -0.57 6.40
CA VAL A 20 -3.44 -1.55 6.93
C VAL A 20 -2.73 -2.90 6.96
N LEU A 21 -2.50 -3.41 8.17
CA LEU A 21 -1.87 -4.71 8.38
C LEU A 21 -2.89 -5.81 8.10
N VAL A 22 -2.56 -6.71 7.18
CA VAL A 22 -3.38 -7.91 6.90
C VAL A 22 -2.91 -9.12 7.71
N ARG A 23 -1.65 -9.10 8.16
CA ARG A 23 -1.08 -10.13 9.03
C ARG A 23 -1.20 -9.69 10.49
N ALA A 24 -1.91 -10.49 11.29
CA ALA A 24 -2.06 -10.25 12.73
C ALA A 24 -0.86 -10.75 13.56
N ASP A 25 0.01 -11.59 12.97
CA ASP A 25 1.14 -12.24 13.66
C ASP A 25 2.45 -11.41 13.58
N LEU A 26 2.36 -10.13 13.23
CA LEU A 26 3.54 -9.28 13.10
C LEU A 26 4.01 -8.80 14.48
N THR A 27 5.28 -9.02 14.77
CA THR A 27 5.91 -8.47 15.97
C THR A 27 6.05 -6.94 15.86
N PRO A 28 6.13 -6.20 16.98
CA PRO A 28 6.34 -4.75 16.96
C PRO A 28 7.60 -4.34 16.17
N GLN A 29 8.65 -5.16 16.21
CA GLN A 29 9.88 -4.94 15.44
C GLN A 29 9.66 -5.10 13.93
N GLN A 30 8.84 -6.07 13.51
CA GLN A 30 8.47 -6.26 12.10
C GLN A 30 7.60 -5.10 11.59
N ILE A 31 6.66 -4.63 12.40
CA ILE A 31 5.81 -3.46 12.08
C ILE A 31 6.69 -2.22 11.89
N ALA A 32 7.65 -1.98 12.79
CA ALA A 32 8.61 -0.87 12.66
C ALA A 32 9.57 -1.02 11.46
N SER A 33 9.77 -2.24 10.97
CA SER A 33 10.62 -2.57 9.83
C SER A 33 9.85 -2.69 8.52
N LEU A 34 8.56 -2.32 8.49
CA LEU A 34 7.78 -2.32 7.27
C LEU A 34 8.38 -1.35 6.26
N ARG A 35 8.47 -1.81 5.01
CA ARG A 35 8.95 -1.01 3.89
C ARG A 35 8.00 -1.21 2.70
N PRO A 36 7.67 -0.13 1.98
CA PRO A 36 6.95 -0.25 0.72
C PRO A 36 7.88 -0.94 -0.29
N THR A 37 7.47 -2.07 -0.84
CA THR A 37 8.30 -2.85 -1.79
C THR A 37 7.71 -2.93 -3.18
N SER A 38 6.38 -2.85 -3.30
CA SER A 38 5.70 -3.05 -4.57
C SER A 38 4.37 -2.31 -4.57
N VAL A 39 3.86 -2.03 -5.75
CA VAL A 39 2.53 -1.43 -5.94
C VAL A 39 1.68 -2.43 -6.70
N THR A 40 0.45 -2.61 -6.24
CA THR A 40 -0.57 -3.41 -6.92
C THR A 40 -1.73 -2.52 -7.34
N SER A 41 -2.49 -2.97 -8.33
CA SER A 41 -3.68 -2.27 -8.79
C SER A 41 -4.84 -3.23 -8.97
N VAL A 42 -6.03 -2.73 -8.64
CA VAL A 42 -7.34 -3.34 -8.91
C VAL A 42 -8.07 -2.38 -9.85
N SER A 43 -8.80 -2.89 -10.83
CA SER A 43 -9.43 -2.05 -11.88
C SER A 43 -10.81 -2.56 -12.31
N TRP A 44 -11.34 -3.54 -11.59
CA TRP A 44 -12.56 -4.28 -11.94
C TRP A 44 -13.60 -4.27 -10.83
N ALA A 45 -13.29 -3.64 -9.69
CA ALA A 45 -14.14 -3.75 -8.52
C ALA A 45 -15.41 -2.91 -8.71
N THR A 46 -16.58 -3.47 -8.40
CA THR A 46 -17.85 -2.73 -8.56
C THR A 46 -18.27 -2.00 -7.28
N SER A 47 -17.54 -2.20 -6.18
CA SER A 47 -17.84 -1.65 -4.87
C SER A 47 -16.58 -1.54 -4.02
N MET A 48 -16.58 -0.64 -3.03
CA MET A 48 -15.41 -0.43 -2.16
C MET A 48 -15.03 -1.69 -1.37
N GLU A 49 -16.03 -2.50 -1.00
CA GLU A 49 -15.83 -3.78 -0.33
C GLU A 49 -15.08 -4.78 -1.22
N ASP A 50 -15.53 -4.92 -2.48
CA ASP A 50 -14.90 -5.80 -3.48
C ASP A 50 -13.49 -5.33 -3.83
N LEU A 51 -13.29 -4.01 -3.93
CA LEU A 51 -11.99 -3.39 -4.13
C LEU A 51 -11.05 -3.71 -2.97
N THR A 52 -11.53 -3.55 -1.74
CA THR A 52 -10.73 -3.81 -0.53
C THR A 52 -10.41 -5.29 -0.41
N ASP A 53 -11.37 -6.18 -0.63
CA ASP A 53 -11.17 -7.64 -0.62
C ASP A 53 -10.14 -8.07 -1.69
N ALA A 54 -10.25 -7.52 -2.91
CA ALA A 54 -9.29 -7.77 -3.98
C ALA A 54 -7.87 -7.30 -3.63
N VAL A 55 -7.74 -6.12 -3.01
CA VAL A 55 -6.45 -5.60 -2.53
C VAL A 55 -5.90 -6.49 -1.41
N VAL A 56 -6.72 -6.90 -0.44
CA VAL A 56 -6.33 -7.80 0.65
C VAL A 56 -5.83 -9.14 0.10
N LYS A 57 -6.58 -9.75 -0.82
CA LYS A 57 -6.18 -11.01 -1.48
C LYS A 57 -4.87 -10.87 -2.25
N LYS A 58 -4.67 -9.78 -2.98
CA LYS A 58 -3.40 -9.49 -3.68
C LYS A 58 -2.24 -9.28 -2.71
N THR A 59 -2.49 -8.61 -1.59
CA THR A 59 -1.50 -8.38 -0.53
C THR A 59 -1.05 -9.71 0.06
N LEU A 60 -2.00 -10.58 0.43
CA LEU A 60 -1.70 -11.91 0.96
C LEU A 60 -1.01 -12.81 -0.07
N ALA A 61 -1.47 -12.79 -1.32
CA ALA A 61 -0.88 -13.58 -2.41
C ALA A 61 0.57 -13.15 -2.73
N ALA A 62 0.89 -11.87 -2.53
CA ALA A 62 2.25 -11.35 -2.67
C ALA A 62 3.14 -11.67 -1.47
N GLY A 63 2.60 -12.21 -0.37
CA GLY A 63 3.33 -12.38 0.88
C GLY A 63 3.57 -11.06 1.62
N ALA A 64 2.81 -10.00 1.30
CA ALA A 64 2.95 -8.72 1.95
C ALA A 64 2.34 -8.72 3.36
N ALA A 65 2.97 -7.98 4.26
CA ALA A 65 2.56 -7.83 5.65
C ALA A 65 1.41 -6.82 5.82
N GLY A 66 1.32 -5.84 4.93
CA GLY A 66 0.24 -4.85 4.90
C GLY A 66 0.11 -4.17 3.54
N TYR A 67 -0.93 -3.38 3.40
CA TYR A 67 -1.18 -2.55 2.23
C TYR A 67 -1.61 -1.14 2.62
N HIS A 68 -1.36 -0.20 1.73
CA HIS A 68 -1.90 1.14 1.84
C HIS A 68 -2.50 1.53 0.49
N ILE A 69 -3.81 1.78 0.46
CA ILE A 69 -4.46 2.29 -0.74
C ILE A 69 -4.09 3.76 -0.88
N SER A 70 -3.23 4.05 -1.85
CA SER A 70 -2.71 5.39 -2.12
C SER A 70 -3.65 6.19 -3.01
N ASP A 71 -4.40 5.52 -3.88
CA ASP A 71 -5.25 6.15 -4.87
C ASP A 71 -6.45 5.28 -5.20
N VAL A 72 -7.63 5.89 -5.30
CA VAL A 72 -8.87 5.23 -5.71
C VAL A 72 -9.49 6.07 -6.82
N GLU A 73 -9.58 5.49 -8.00
CA GLU A 73 -10.16 6.08 -9.20
C GLU A 73 -11.51 5.42 -9.46
N SER A 74 -12.56 6.21 -9.68
CA SER A 74 -13.85 5.71 -10.15
C SER A 74 -13.93 5.96 -11.64
N HIS A 75 -13.98 4.90 -12.44
CA HIS A 75 -14.14 5.01 -13.88
C HIS A 75 -15.60 4.83 -14.26
N GLU A 76 -16.06 5.69 -15.17
CA GLU A 76 -17.36 5.52 -15.82
C GLU A 76 -17.36 4.23 -16.65
N PRO A 77 -18.43 3.43 -16.59
CA PRO A 77 -18.48 2.14 -17.29
C PRO A 77 -18.39 2.34 -18.79
N ALA A 78 -17.45 1.62 -19.43
CA ALA A 78 -17.32 1.65 -20.89
C ALA A 78 -18.45 0.91 -21.63
N HIS A 79 -19.27 0.08 -20.96
CA HIS A 79 -20.31 -0.68 -21.67
C HIS A 79 -21.56 -1.13 -20.89
N ASP A 80 -21.57 -1.22 -19.56
CA ASP A 80 -22.66 -1.93 -18.84
C ASP A 80 -23.32 -1.16 -17.69
N GLY A 81 -23.10 0.15 -17.57
CA GLY A 81 -23.83 1.01 -16.62
C GLY A 81 -23.44 0.88 -15.14
N HIS A 82 -22.58 -0.07 -14.76
CA HIS A 82 -22.08 -0.20 -13.39
C HIS A 82 -20.73 0.50 -13.22
N PRO A 83 -20.58 1.50 -12.33
CA PRO A 83 -19.29 2.15 -12.11
C PRO A 83 -18.25 1.14 -11.66
N VAL A 84 -17.07 1.17 -12.29
CA VAL A 84 -15.95 0.33 -11.89
C VAL A 84 -14.96 1.19 -11.11
N LEU A 85 -14.59 0.68 -9.94
CA LEU A 85 -13.58 1.24 -9.08
C LEU A 85 -12.24 0.61 -9.42
N ALA A 86 -11.27 1.47 -9.62
CA ALA A 86 -9.87 1.13 -9.65
C ALA A 86 -9.18 1.69 -8.40
N ALA A 87 -8.18 0.96 -7.90
CA ALA A 87 -7.33 1.48 -6.84
C ALA A 87 -5.90 1.03 -7.05
N LYS A 88 -4.98 1.88 -6.61
CA LYS A 88 -3.57 1.58 -6.47
C LYS A 88 -3.26 1.42 -4.98
N ALA A 89 -2.69 0.28 -4.64
CA ALA A 89 -2.28 -0.02 -3.28
C ALA A 89 -0.79 -0.32 -3.24
N THR A 90 -0.09 0.35 -2.34
CA THR A 90 1.32 0.05 -2.03
C THR A 90 1.35 -1.11 -1.04
N LEU A 91 2.11 -2.15 -1.37
CA LEU A 91 2.32 -3.34 -0.56
C LEU A 91 3.56 -3.15 0.32
N TYR A 92 3.42 -3.49 1.59
CA TYR A 92 4.47 -3.37 2.60
C TYR A 92 4.90 -4.76 3.01
N HIS A 93 6.20 -5.02 2.91
CA HIS A 93 6.80 -6.24 3.43
C HIS A 93 7.66 -5.91 4.64
N THR A 94 7.86 -6.91 5.49
CA THR A 94 8.81 -6.80 6.59
C THR A 94 10.24 -6.87 6.03
N GLY A 95 11.18 -6.17 6.69
CA GLY A 95 12.59 -6.21 6.29
C GLY A 95 13.18 -7.63 6.20
N ASP A 96 12.63 -8.58 6.98
CA ASP A 96 13.00 -10.00 6.95
C ASP A 96 12.60 -10.68 5.63
N GLU A 97 11.40 -10.40 5.13
CA GLU A 97 10.90 -10.95 3.85
C GLU A 97 11.64 -10.38 2.64
N ILE A 98 12.11 -9.14 2.75
CA ILE A 98 12.93 -8.49 1.72
C ILE A 98 14.31 -9.16 1.65
N ALA A 99 14.89 -9.52 2.80
CA ALA A 99 16.20 -10.18 2.85
C ALA A 99 16.18 -11.62 2.29
N LEU A 100 15.01 -12.28 2.27
CA LEU A 100 14.84 -13.65 1.77
C LEU A 100 14.56 -13.74 0.27
N ASN A 101 14.14 -12.64 -0.37
CA ASN A 101 13.81 -12.58 -1.81
C ASN A 101 14.77 -11.68 -2.62
N GLY A 102 15.83 -11.15 -1.99
CA GLY A 102 16.84 -10.26 -2.60
C GLY A 102 18.07 -10.98 -3.12
#